data_AF-A0A2Z6UR71-F1
#
_entry.id   AF-A0A2Z6UR71-F1
#
_cell.length_a   1.000
_cell.length_b   1.000
_cell.length_c   1.000
_cell.angle_alpha   90.00
_cell.angle_beta   90.00
_cell.angle_gamma   90.00
#
_symmetry.space_group_name_H-M   'P 1'
#
loop_
_entity.id
_entity.type
_entity.pdbx_description
1 polymer ?
#
loop_
_entity_poly.entity_id
_entity_poly.type
_entity_poly.pdbx_seq_one_letter_code
_entity_poly.pdbx_strand_id
1 'polypeptide(L)'
;MNKQTASDRLRIGVLGFGGLGQAAARILAPKQEMLWTAAADKAGFAYHKDGLDVNTCNKIYHDRGSIGYLENYGSLSENSIEELIKTADVEGYFLALPNLPNNFMADIAKTFIRLGWRGVLVDALKRTSAMEQILALQADLEAAGITYMTGCGATPGLLTAAAALAAQSYAEIHSVKITFGVGIANWEAYRATIREDIAHLPGYNPETAHQMSDAEVEMLLNKTNGILSLENMEHADDIMLELAGICGRDRVSVGGVVDTRNPKKPLSTNVKVTGRTFEGKISTHTFTLGDETSMAANVCGPAFGYLKAGVSLHRRGIYGLWTAAEIMPQFVR
;
A
#
# COMPACT_ATOMS: atom_id res chain seq x y z
N MET A 1 -21.30 -3.57 25.26
CA MET A 1 -20.42 -4.22 24.25
C MET A 1 -21.23 -5.32 23.58
N ASN A 2 -21.80 -5.06 22.40
CA ASN A 2 -22.42 -6.14 21.62
C ASN A 2 -21.32 -7.09 21.15
N LYS A 3 -21.43 -8.37 21.49
CA LYS A 3 -20.60 -9.44 20.92
C LYS A 3 -20.93 -9.52 19.43
N GLN A 4 -20.09 -8.93 18.57
CA GLN A 4 -20.15 -9.23 17.14
C GLN A 4 -19.91 -10.72 16.97
N THR A 5 -20.85 -11.39 16.30
CA THR A 5 -20.68 -12.79 15.94
C THR A 5 -19.69 -12.90 14.79
N ALA A 6 -19.09 -14.07 14.56
CA ALA A 6 -18.16 -14.28 13.44
C ALA A 6 -18.77 -13.92 12.07
N SER A 7 -20.11 -13.93 11.97
CA SER A 7 -20.88 -13.56 10.77
C SER A 7 -20.85 -12.06 10.44
N ASP A 8 -20.44 -11.18 11.35
CA ASP A 8 -20.50 -9.71 11.16
C ASP A 8 -19.16 -9.10 10.73
N ARG A 9 -18.12 -9.94 10.55
CA ARG A 9 -16.77 -9.47 10.19
C ARG A 9 -16.64 -9.30 8.68
N LEU A 10 -15.95 -8.24 8.28
CA LEU A 10 -15.58 -8.03 6.89
C LEU A 10 -14.60 -9.13 6.46
N ARG A 11 -14.96 -9.91 5.45
CA ARG A 11 -14.07 -10.95 4.89
C ARG A 11 -13.11 -10.31 3.91
N ILE A 12 -11.82 -10.31 4.24
CA ILE A 12 -10.78 -9.60 3.49
C ILE A 12 -9.80 -10.58 2.86
N GLY A 13 -9.41 -10.30 1.61
CA GLY A 13 -8.31 -10.95 0.92
C GLY A 13 -7.04 -10.11 0.87
N VAL A 14 -5.89 -10.77 0.74
CA VAL A 14 -4.58 -10.12 0.51
C VAL A 14 -3.92 -10.73 -0.73
N LEU A 15 -3.72 -9.94 -1.77
CA LEU A 15 -3.01 -10.38 -2.97
C LEU A 15 -1.54 -9.98 -2.87
N GLY A 16 -0.64 -10.94 -3.03
CA GLY A 16 0.79 -10.79 -2.79
C GLY A 16 1.16 -11.21 -1.36
N PHE A 17 1.91 -12.31 -1.22
CA PHE A 17 2.27 -12.88 0.08
C PHE A 17 3.77 -12.81 0.42
N GLY A 18 4.44 -11.78 -0.09
CA GLY A 18 5.79 -11.38 0.35
C GLY A 18 5.78 -10.71 1.74
N GLY A 19 6.86 -10.01 2.10
CA GLY A 19 7.01 -9.40 3.42
C GLY A 19 5.84 -8.48 3.82
N LEU A 20 5.34 -7.65 2.88
CA LEU A 20 4.22 -6.75 3.14
C LEU A 20 2.89 -7.51 3.35
N GLY A 21 2.59 -8.50 2.51
CA GLY A 21 1.39 -9.33 2.63
C GLY A 21 1.36 -10.15 3.93
N GLN A 22 2.50 -10.73 4.31
CA GLN A 22 2.64 -11.43 5.59
C GLN A 22 2.46 -10.49 6.79
N ALA A 23 2.96 -9.25 6.69
CA ALA A 23 2.74 -8.25 7.73
C ALA A 23 1.27 -7.79 7.78
N ALA A 24 0.61 -7.68 6.63
CA ALA A 24 -0.81 -7.38 6.53
C ALA A 24 -1.66 -8.44 7.24
N ALA A 25 -1.37 -9.73 7.00
CA ALA A 25 -2.01 -10.84 7.71
C ALA A 25 -1.82 -10.76 9.23
N ARG A 26 -0.60 -10.45 9.71
CA ARG A 26 -0.31 -10.24 11.14
C ARG A 26 -1.08 -9.07 11.75
N ILE A 27 -1.26 -7.97 11.00
CA ILE A 27 -2.02 -6.79 11.45
C ILE A 27 -3.51 -7.08 11.53
N LEU A 28 -4.04 -7.95 10.68
CA LEU A 28 -5.43 -8.40 10.71
C LEU A 28 -5.71 -9.40 11.84
N ALA A 29 -4.74 -10.22 12.25
CA ALA A 29 -4.94 -11.28 13.23
C ALA A 29 -5.67 -10.87 14.53
N PRO A 30 -5.36 -9.72 15.17
CA PRO A 30 -6.07 -9.30 16.39
C PRO A 30 -7.38 -8.56 16.13
N LYS A 31 -7.75 -8.28 14.88
CA LYS A 31 -8.93 -7.47 14.54
C LYS A 31 -10.23 -8.25 14.78
N GLN A 32 -11.23 -7.54 15.27
CA GLN A 32 -12.56 -8.08 15.56
C GLN A 32 -13.56 -7.77 14.45
N GLU A 33 -13.33 -6.71 13.67
CA GLU A 33 -14.22 -6.27 12.60
C GLU A 33 -13.81 -6.76 11.21
N MET A 34 -12.58 -7.26 11.06
CA MET A 34 -12.05 -7.81 9.80
C MET A 34 -11.52 -9.21 10.03
N LEU A 35 -11.77 -10.10 9.08
CA LEU A 35 -11.30 -11.47 9.07
C LEU A 35 -10.52 -11.72 7.79
N TRP A 36 -9.25 -12.11 7.92
CA TRP A 36 -8.42 -12.50 6.79
C TRP A 36 -8.80 -13.92 6.35
N THR A 37 -9.35 -14.05 5.14
CA THR A 37 -9.94 -15.32 4.65
C THR A 37 -9.32 -15.80 3.34
N ALA A 38 -8.62 -14.94 2.62
CA ALA A 38 -8.11 -15.21 1.29
C ALA A 38 -6.70 -14.64 1.10
N ALA A 39 -5.82 -15.38 0.43
CA ALA A 39 -4.56 -14.85 -0.04
C ALA A 39 -4.05 -15.55 -1.30
N ALA A 40 -3.30 -14.82 -2.11
CA ALA A 40 -2.63 -15.37 -3.29
C ALA A 40 -1.18 -14.88 -3.38
N ASP A 41 -0.32 -15.73 -3.91
CA ASP A 41 1.01 -15.40 -4.42
C ASP A 41 1.15 -15.88 -5.86
N LYS A 42 2.34 -15.77 -6.44
CA LYS A 42 2.56 -16.10 -7.85
C LYS A 42 2.26 -17.57 -8.20
N ALA A 43 2.41 -18.49 -7.26
CA ALA A 43 2.35 -19.94 -7.53
C ALA A 43 1.11 -20.63 -6.94
N GLY A 44 0.28 -19.91 -6.20
CA GLY A 44 -0.94 -20.48 -5.63
C GLY A 44 -1.73 -19.50 -4.79
N PHE A 45 -2.89 -19.98 -4.33
CA PHE A 45 -3.78 -19.23 -3.45
C PHE A 45 -4.28 -20.11 -2.31
N ALA A 46 -4.81 -19.48 -1.28
CA ALA A 46 -5.50 -20.14 -0.19
C ALA A 46 -6.80 -19.39 0.16
N TYR A 47 -7.84 -20.14 0.47
CA TYR A 47 -9.12 -19.60 0.91
C TYR A 47 -9.73 -20.44 2.03
N HIS A 48 -10.10 -19.79 3.13
CA HIS A 48 -10.90 -20.37 4.18
C HIS A 48 -11.88 -19.33 4.71
N LYS A 49 -13.18 -19.59 4.51
CA LYS A 49 -14.28 -18.71 4.93
C LYS A 49 -14.27 -18.30 6.41
N ASP A 50 -13.74 -19.17 7.29
CA ASP A 50 -13.72 -18.95 8.74
C ASP A 50 -12.38 -18.33 9.22
N GLY A 51 -11.47 -18.07 8.28
CA GLY A 51 -10.19 -17.41 8.54
C GLY A 51 -8.98 -18.29 8.23
N LEU A 52 -7.90 -17.64 7.77
CA LEU A 52 -6.59 -18.27 7.58
C LEU A 52 -5.73 -18.11 8.84
N ASP A 53 -5.01 -19.16 9.24
CA ASP A 53 -4.04 -19.09 10.33
C ASP A 53 -2.72 -18.47 9.86
N VAL A 54 -2.38 -17.30 10.41
CA VAL A 54 -1.21 -16.51 10.00
C VAL A 54 0.11 -17.26 10.19
N ASN A 55 0.26 -17.97 11.30
CA ASN A 55 1.52 -18.66 11.61
C ASN A 55 1.74 -19.84 10.64
N THR A 56 0.69 -20.61 10.39
CA THR A 56 0.72 -21.73 9.44
C THR A 56 0.98 -21.24 8.03
N CYS A 57 0.28 -20.20 7.58
CA CYS A 57 0.49 -19.64 6.23
C CYS A 57 1.91 -19.11 6.05
N ASN A 58 2.44 -18.35 7.02
CA ASN A 58 3.79 -17.82 6.95
C ASN A 58 4.84 -18.94 6.94
N LYS A 59 4.65 -19.99 7.77
CA LYS A 59 5.53 -21.15 7.79
C LYS A 59 5.53 -21.87 6.43
N ILE A 60 4.35 -22.15 5.87
CA ILE A 60 4.24 -22.84 4.60
C ILE A 60 4.85 -22.03 3.46
N TYR A 61 4.60 -20.73 3.42
CA TYR A 61 5.22 -19.86 2.42
C TYR A 61 6.75 -19.85 2.55
N HIS A 62 7.29 -19.82 3.78
CA HIS A 62 8.72 -19.88 4.02
C HIS A 62 9.32 -21.23 3.59
N ASP A 63 8.67 -22.34 3.94
CA ASP A 63 9.20 -23.69 3.73
C ASP A 63 9.01 -24.17 2.27
N ARG A 64 7.96 -23.70 1.58
CA ARG A 64 7.53 -24.22 0.26
C ARG A 64 7.47 -23.17 -0.85
N GLY A 65 7.62 -21.89 -0.52
CA GLY A 65 7.61 -20.79 -1.49
C GLY A 65 6.24 -20.37 -2.01
N SER A 66 5.14 -20.96 -1.53
CA SER A 66 3.77 -20.57 -1.88
C SER A 66 2.76 -20.96 -0.81
N ILE A 67 1.74 -20.13 -0.61
CA ILE A 67 0.58 -20.40 0.23
C ILE A 67 -0.33 -21.47 -0.36
N GLY A 68 -0.20 -21.78 -1.65
CA GLY A 68 -0.95 -22.86 -2.32
C GLY A 68 -0.67 -24.26 -1.76
N TYR A 69 0.40 -24.42 -0.98
CA TYR A 69 0.70 -25.66 -0.26
C TYR A 69 -0.04 -25.81 1.09
N LEU A 70 -0.92 -24.85 1.45
CA LEU A 70 -1.72 -24.95 2.67
C LEU A 70 -2.65 -26.17 2.61
N GLU A 71 -2.56 -27.05 3.59
CA GLU A 71 -3.39 -28.26 3.64
C GLU A 71 -4.88 -27.89 3.72
N ASN A 72 -5.73 -28.60 2.96
CA ASN A 72 -7.19 -28.45 2.87
C ASN A 72 -7.71 -27.12 2.28
N TYR A 73 -6.92 -26.05 2.27
CA TYR A 73 -7.37 -24.71 1.89
C TYR A 73 -6.53 -24.05 0.80
N GLY A 74 -5.35 -24.61 0.49
CA GLY A 74 -4.44 -24.14 -0.53
C GLY A 74 -4.66 -24.81 -1.88
N SER A 75 -4.35 -24.10 -2.95
CA SER A 75 -4.34 -24.61 -4.32
C SER A 75 -3.18 -23.99 -5.09
N LEU A 76 -2.35 -24.84 -5.70
CA LEU A 76 -1.31 -24.39 -6.63
C LEU A 76 -1.96 -24.00 -7.95
N SER A 77 -1.57 -22.86 -8.49
CA SER A 77 -2.08 -22.35 -9.76
C SER A 77 -1.13 -21.31 -10.34
N GLU A 78 -0.96 -21.35 -11.66
CA GLU A 78 -0.26 -20.31 -12.42
C GLU A 78 -1.12 -19.06 -12.63
N ASN A 79 -2.43 -19.14 -12.37
CA ASN A 79 -3.42 -18.06 -12.46
C ASN A 79 -4.10 -17.79 -11.11
N SER A 80 -3.31 -17.90 -10.04
CA SER A 80 -3.77 -17.91 -8.64
C SER A 80 -4.73 -16.78 -8.28
N ILE A 81 -4.47 -15.54 -8.73
CA ILE A 81 -5.30 -14.38 -8.43
C ILE A 81 -6.68 -14.53 -9.06
N GLU A 82 -6.75 -14.86 -10.35
CA GLU A 82 -8.03 -15.01 -11.05
C GLU A 82 -8.86 -16.17 -10.47
N GLU A 83 -8.22 -17.29 -10.17
CA GLU A 83 -8.89 -18.43 -9.54
C GLU A 83 -9.38 -18.11 -8.13
N LEU A 84 -8.59 -17.37 -7.34
CA LEU A 84 -9.01 -16.92 -6.02
C LEU A 84 -10.22 -15.98 -6.10
N ILE A 85 -10.23 -15.01 -7.02
CA ILE A 85 -11.35 -14.06 -7.19
C ILE A 85 -12.65 -14.80 -7.52
N LYS A 86 -12.58 -15.86 -8.32
CA LYS A 86 -13.75 -16.69 -8.66
C LYS A 86 -14.23 -17.56 -7.50
N THR A 87 -13.33 -17.92 -6.58
CA THR A 87 -13.58 -18.91 -5.54
C THR A 87 -13.98 -18.28 -4.20
N ALA A 88 -13.37 -17.15 -3.84
CA ALA A 88 -13.45 -16.58 -2.51
C ALA A 88 -14.61 -15.59 -2.38
N ASP A 89 -15.45 -15.78 -1.36
CA ASP A 89 -16.43 -14.79 -0.93
C ASP A 89 -15.79 -13.78 0.03
N VAL A 90 -15.32 -12.66 -0.53
CA VAL A 90 -14.69 -11.55 0.20
C VAL A 90 -15.30 -10.20 -0.20
N GLU A 91 -15.33 -9.26 0.75
CA GLU A 91 -15.86 -7.91 0.56
C GLU A 91 -14.81 -6.93 0.05
N GLY A 92 -13.53 -7.26 0.22
CA GLY A 92 -12.46 -6.45 -0.34
C GLY A 92 -11.09 -7.11 -0.30
N TYR A 93 -10.19 -6.59 -1.13
CA TYR A 93 -8.81 -7.03 -1.23
C TYR A 93 -7.84 -5.88 -0.93
N PHE A 94 -6.80 -6.18 -0.14
CA PHE A 94 -5.58 -5.40 -0.13
C PHE A 94 -4.61 -5.96 -1.19
N LEU A 95 -4.25 -5.14 -2.15
CA LEU A 95 -3.32 -5.43 -3.22
C LEU A 95 -1.88 -5.15 -2.72
N ALA A 96 -1.33 -6.09 -1.95
CA ALA A 96 0.05 -6.07 -1.45
C ALA A 96 1.07 -6.58 -2.50
N LEU A 97 0.80 -6.31 -3.78
CA LEU A 97 1.61 -6.72 -4.91
C LEU A 97 2.63 -5.63 -5.26
N PRO A 98 3.87 -5.99 -5.64
CA PRO A 98 4.73 -5.03 -6.32
C PRO A 98 4.12 -4.72 -7.69
N ASN A 99 4.21 -3.47 -8.15
CA ASN A 99 3.77 -3.09 -9.49
C ASN A 99 4.85 -3.42 -10.53
N LEU A 100 5.11 -4.72 -10.71
CA LEU A 100 6.15 -5.23 -11.61
C LEU A 100 5.58 -6.35 -12.49
N PRO A 101 5.54 -6.18 -13.83
CA PRO A 101 5.88 -4.97 -14.60
C PRO A 101 5.03 -3.73 -14.19
N ASN A 102 5.41 -2.52 -14.61
CA ASN A 102 4.81 -1.25 -14.12
C ASN A 102 3.31 -1.05 -14.45
N ASN A 103 2.71 -1.98 -15.18
CA ASN A 103 1.27 -2.05 -15.47
C ASN A 103 0.55 -3.17 -14.70
N PHE A 104 1.26 -3.97 -13.90
CA PHE A 104 0.72 -5.17 -13.28
C PHE A 104 -0.49 -4.86 -12.39
N MET A 105 -0.43 -3.81 -11.57
CA MET A 105 -1.54 -3.41 -10.72
C MET A 105 -2.78 -2.98 -11.51
N ALA A 106 -2.59 -2.25 -12.62
CA ALA A 106 -3.68 -1.89 -13.52
C ALA A 106 -4.27 -3.13 -14.21
N ASP A 107 -3.44 -4.11 -14.57
CA ASP A 107 -3.91 -5.37 -15.16
C ASP A 107 -4.65 -6.26 -14.15
N ILE A 108 -4.27 -6.23 -12.86
CA ILE A 108 -5.05 -6.84 -11.79
C ILE A 108 -6.41 -6.14 -11.64
N ALA A 109 -6.46 -4.81 -11.65
CA ALA A 109 -7.73 -4.07 -11.60
C ALA A 109 -8.65 -4.44 -12.80
N LYS A 110 -8.09 -4.49 -14.02
CA LYS A 110 -8.81 -4.98 -15.22
C LYS A 110 -9.30 -6.41 -15.07
N THR A 111 -8.56 -7.27 -14.38
CA THR A 111 -8.97 -8.65 -14.10
C THR A 111 -10.20 -8.68 -13.21
N PHE A 112 -10.24 -7.89 -12.12
CA PHE A 112 -11.44 -7.75 -11.29
C PHE A 112 -12.65 -7.25 -12.09
N ILE A 113 -12.46 -6.21 -12.90
CA ILE A 113 -13.50 -5.66 -13.80
C ILE A 113 -14.02 -6.75 -14.75
N ARG A 114 -13.12 -7.46 -15.44
CA ARG A 114 -13.46 -8.53 -16.40
C ARG A 114 -14.24 -9.66 -15.75
N LEU A 115 -13.90 -10.02 -14.51
CA LEU A 115 -14.55 -11.09 -13.78
C LEU A 115 -15.93 -10.69 -13.22
N GLY A 116 -16.34 -9.43 -13.37
CA GLY A 116 -17.59 -8.91 -12.83
C GLY A 116 -17.61 -8.92 -11.30
N TRP A 117 -16.44 -8.97 -10.66
CA TRP A 117 -16.35 -8.93 -9.20
C TRP A 117 -16.71 -7.54 -8.69
N ARG A 118 -17.43 -7.49 -7.57
CA ARG A 118 -17.91 -6.25 -6.95
C ARG A 118 -17.46 -6.23 -5.50
N GLY A 119 -16.90 -5.10 -5.08
CA GLY A 119 -16.42 -4.89 -3.73
C GLY A 119 -15.40 -3.78 -3.67
N VAL A 120 -14.47 -3.88 -2.71
CA VAL A 120 -13.45 -2.86 -2.47
C VAL A 120 -12.05 -3.36 -2.80
N LEU A 121 -11.31 -2.60 -3.61
CA LEU A 121 -9.88 -2.82 -3.82
C LEU A 121 -9.10 -1.71 -3.14
N VAL A 122 -8.01 -2.05 -2.46
CA VAL A 122 -7.10 -1.06 -1.87
C VAL A 122 -5.67 -1.38 -2.26
N ASP A 123 -4.89 -0.39 -2.66
CA ASP A 123 -3.45 -0.53 -2.90
C ASP A 123 -2.60 0.39 -2.01
N ALA A 124 -1.29 0.18 -2.08
CA ALA A 124 -0.28 1.06 -1.53
C ALA A 124 0.74 1.46 -2.63
N LEU A 125 0.23 1.80 -3.83
CA LEU A 125 1.07 2.26 -4.94
C LEU A 125 1.85 3.52 -4.54
N LYS A 126 3.12 3.58 -4.95
CA LYS A 126 4.00 4.72 -4.66
C LYS A 126 4.11 5.73 -5.80
N ARG A 127 4.28 5.24 -7.03
CA ARG A 127 4.67 6.06 -8.19
C ARG A 127 3.49 6.80 -8.81
N THR A 128 3.71 8.06 -9.18
CA THR A 128 2.74 8.90 -9.89
C THR A 128 2.26 8.23 -11.19
N SER A 129 3.18 7.72 -12.02
CA SER A 129 2.84 7.05 -13.28
C SER A 129 2.04 5.75 -13.09
N ALA A 130 2.21 5.06 -11.96
CA ALA A 130 1.41 3.87 -11.65
C ALA A 130 -0.02 4.28 -11.28
N MET A 131 -0.18 5.35 -10.50
CA MET A 131 -1.50 5.87 -10.14
C MET A 131 -2.25 6.46 -11.34
N GLU A 132 -1.56 7.12 -12.27
CA GLU A 132 -2.15 7.61 -13.53
C GLU A 132 -2.78 6.48 -14.36
N GLN A 133 -2.19 5.28 -14.35
CA GLN A 133 -2.78 4.10 -14.99
C GLN A 133 -4.06 3.64 -14.30
N ILE A 134 -4.14 3.73 -12.96
CA ILE A 134 -5.36 3.41 -12.21
C ILE A 134 -6.43 4.50 -12.43
N LEU A 135 -6.04 5.78 -12.47
CA LEU A 135 -6.92 6.90 -12.78
C LEU A 135 -7.59 6.75 -14.15
N ALA A 136 -6.85 6.25 -15.15
CA ALA A 136 -7.41 5.94 -16.47
C ALA A 136 -8.52 4.88 -16.44
N LEU A 137 -8.61 4.05 -15.39
CA LEU A 137 -9.63 3.01 -15.21
C LEU A 137 -10.84 3.49 -14.39
N GLN A 138 -10.90 4.76 -13.97
CA GLN A 138 -11.95 5.25 -13.06
C GLN A 138 -13.38 4.95 -13.55
N ALA A 139 -13.67 5.23 -14.82
CA ALA A 139 -15.00 4.98 -15.39
C ALA A 139 -15.34 3.48 -15.45
N ASP A 140 -14.35 2.64 -15.78
CA ASP A 140 -14.53 1.19 -15.85
C ASP A 140 -14.75 0.58 -14.46
N LEU A 141 -14.02 1.09 -13.45
CA LEU A 141 -14.21 0.71 -12.04
C LEU A 141 -15.60 1.07 -11.53
N GLU A 142 -16.07 2.29 -11.85
CA GLU A 142 -17.42 2.73 -11.48
C GLU A 142 -18.49 1.88 -12.16
N ALA A 143 -18.36 1.62 -13.47
CA ALA A 143 -19.29 0.79 -14.23
C ALA A 143 -19.31 -0.67 -13.76
N ALA A 144 -18.15 -1.21 -13.34
CA ALA A 144 -18.04 -2.54 -12.73
C ALA A 144 -18.63 -2.60 -11.31
N GLY A 145 -18.97 -1.45 -10.71
CA GLY A 145 -19.42 -1.38 -9.32
C GLY A 145 -18.31 -1.74 -8.34
N ILE A 146 -17.07 -1.33 -8.60
CA ILE A 146 -15.91 -1.49 -7.72
C ILE A 146 -15.62 -0.14 -7.05
N THR A 147 -15.37 -0.16 -5.75
CA THR A 147 -14.85 1.01 -5.02
C THR A 147 -13.35 0.80 -4.82
N TYR A 148 -12.53 1.54 -5.56
CA TYR A 148 -11.08 1.41 -5.53
C TYR A 148 -10.46 2.54 -4.69
N MET A 149 -9.61 2.18 -3.73
CA MET A 149 -8.86 3.10 -2.88
C MET A 149 -7.36 3.02 -3.24
N THR A 150 -6.82 4.06 -3.88
CA THR A 150 -5.42 4.05 -4.36
C THR A 150 -4.51 4.94 -3.50
N GLY A 151 -3.23 4.55 -3.40
CA GLY A 151 -2.23 5.27 -2.63
C GLY A 151 -2.57 5.31 -1.14
N CYS A 152 -2.97 4.18 -0.56
CA CYS A 152 -3.49 4.08 0.81
C CYS A 152 -2.50 3.46 1.80
N GLY A 153 -1.19 3.59 1.56
CA GLY A 153 -0.12 3.11 2.43
C GLY A 153 0.35 4.15 3.45
N ALA A 154 1.67 4.29 3.60
CA ALA A 154 2.28 5.28 4.48
C ALA A 154 2.43 6.63 3.77
N THR A 155 3.17 6.60 2.66
CA THR A 155 3.30 7.65 1.67
C THR A 155 3.39 6.91 0.34
N PRO A 156 2.49 7.17 -0.61
CA PRO A 156 1.24 7.88 -0.43
C PRO A 156 0.31 7.14 0.54
N GLY A 157 -0.57 7.88 1.23
CA GLY A 157 -1.53 7.35 2.20
C GLY A 157 -1.62 8.18 3.47
N LEU A 158 -1.09 7.65 4.58
CA LEU A 158 -1.12 8.31 5.89
C LEU A 158 -0.58 9.76 5.86
N LEU A 159 0.58 9.97 5.24
CA LEU A 159 1.20 11.30 5.17
C LEU A 159 0.48 12.24 4.20
N THR A 160 -0.08 11.70 3.11
CA THR A 160 -0.90 12.46 2.17
C THR A 160 -2.18 12.96 2.84
N ALA A 161 -2.87 12.09 3.58
CA ALA A 161 -4.06 12.46 4.35
C ALA A 161 -3.74 13.48 5.45
N ALA A 162 -2.61 13.32 6.15
CA ALA A 162 -2.14 14.30 7.12
C ALA A 162 -1.85 15.66 6.46
N ALA A 163 -1.27 15.67 5.26
CA ALA A 163 -1.04 16.89 4.50
C ALA A 163 -2.36 17.55 4.07
N ALA A 164 -3.34 16.78 3.61
CA ALA A 164 -4.67 17.26 3.25
C ALA A 164 -5.41 17.90 4.43
N LEU A 165 -5.29 17.32 5.62
CA LEU A 165 -5.82 17.91 6.85
C LEU A 165 -5.06 19.19 7.24
N ALA A 166 -3.73 19.16 7.21
CA ALA A 166 -2.90 20.29 7.58
C ALA A 166 -3.08 21.51 6.65
N ALA A 167 -3.44 21.27 5.39
CA ALA A 167 -3.67 22.31 4.38
C ALA A 167 -4.83 23.26 4.71
N GLN A 168 -5.81 22.81 5.50
CA GLN A 168 -7.05 23.55 5.80
C GLN A 168 -6.82 24.89 6.53
N SER A 169 -5.64 25.12 7.10
CA SER A 169 -5.30 26.39 7.78
C SER A 169 -4.75 27.47 6.85
N TYR A 170 -4.51 27.16 5.58
CA TYR A 170 -3.85 28.04 4.64
C TYR A 170 -4.81 28.48 3.52
N ALA A 171 -4.71 29.75 3.14
CA ALA A 171 -5.34 30.30 1.94
C ALA A 171 -4.58 29.88 0.67
N GLU A 172 -3.28 29.63 0.77
CA GLU A 172 -2.45 29.09 -0.32
C GLU A 172 -1.39 28.14 0.23
N ILE A 173 -1.22 26.98 -0.39
CA ILE A 173 -0.15 26.02 -0.07
C ILE A 173 1.09 26.33 -0.91
N HIS A 174 2.22 26.61 -0.26
CA HIS A 174 3.48 26.87 -0.94
C HIS A 174 4.28 25.59 -1.20
N SER A 175 4.30 24.65 -0.24
CA SER A 175 5.00 23.38 -0.40
C SER A 175 4.48 22.29 0.53
N VAL A 176 4.57 21.05 0.05
CA VAL A 176 4.42 19.84 0.84
C VAL A 176 5.71 19.03 0.71
N LYS A 177 6.43 18.86 1.81
CA LYS A 177 7.69 18.12 1.85
C LYS A 177 7.56 16.90 2.72
N ILE A 178 7.70 15.72 2.12
CA ILE A 178 7.69 14.43 2.79
C ILE A 178 9.13 13.95 2.93
N THR A 179 9.49 13.49 4.12
CA THR A 179 10.79 12.88 4.41
C THR A 179 10.58 11.59 5.18
N PHE A 180 10.87 10.44 4.57
CA PHE A 180 10.68 9.14 5.21
C PHE A 180 11.98 8.52 5.71
N GLY A 181 11.86 7.69 6.74
CA GLY A 181 12.93 6.90 7.31
C GLY A 181 12.49 5.46 7.43
N VAL A 182 13.23 4.54 6.82
CA VAL A 182 12.96 3.10 6.88
C VAL A 182 14.20 2.39 7.41
N GLY A 183 14.03 1.64 8.50
CA GLY A 183 15.03 0.71 8.98
C GLY A 183 14.55 -0.71 8.75
N ILE A 184 15.37 -1.56 8.16
CA ILE A 184 15.12 -3.00 8.01
C ILE A 184 16.32 -3.79 8.52
N ALA A 185 16.04 -4.90 9.21
CA ALA A 185 17.09 -5.75 9.77
C ALA A 185 17.87 -6.52 8.70
N ASN A 186 17.21 -6.83 7.58
CA ASN A 186 17.79 -7.47 6.41
C ASN A 186 16.97 -7.07 5.18
N TRP A 187 17.64 -6.93 4.03
CA TRP A 187 17.01 -6.49 2.80
C TRP A 187 16.31 -7.64 2.07
N GLU A 188 16.69 -8.89 2.37
CA GLU A 188 16.14 -10.10 1.78
C GLU A 188 14.65 -10.29 2.04
N ALA A 189 14.18 -9.88 3.22
CA ALA A 189 12.75 -9.90 3.55
C ALA A 189 11.94 -8.87 2.73
N TYR A 190 12.61 -7.87 2.16
CA TYR A 190 12.02 -6.74 1.45
C TYR A 190 12.61 -6.56 0.03
N ARG A 191 13.09 -7.65 -0.59
CA ARG A 191 13.78 -7.65 -1.91
C ARG A 191 13.08 -6.85 -2.99
N ALA A 192 11.75 -6.96 -3.07
CA ALA A 192 10.95 -6.24 -4.06
C ALA A 192 10.96 -4.73 -3.78
N THR A 193 10.77 -4.33 -2.52
CA THR A 193 10.77 -2.94 -2.07
C THR A 193 12.15 -2.30 -2.24
N ILE A 194 13.23 -3.02 -1.94
CA ILE A 194 14.58 -2.48 -2.09
C ILE A 194 14.96 -2.26 -3.55
N ARG A 195 14.56 -3.14 -4.47
CA ARG A 195 14.73 -2.90 -5.91
C ARG A 195 13.91 -1.70 -6.40
N GLU A 196 12.71 -1.52 -5.86
CA GLU A 196 11.89 -0.34 -6.14
C GLU A 196 12.58 0.95 -5.66
N ASP A 197 13.20 0.93 -4.48
CA ASP A 197 13.95 2.07 -3.92
C ASP A 197 15.24 2.35 -4.72
N ILE A 198 15.98 1.31 -5.12
CA ILE A 198 17.17 1.44 -5.98
C ILE A 198 16.83 2.12 -7.31
N ALA A 199 15.65 1.86 -7.87
CA ALA A 199 15.21 2.49 -9.12
C ALA A 199 15.09 4.02 -9.06
N HIS A 200 15.17 4.62 -7.87
CA HIS A 200 15.20 6.08 -7.65
C HIS A 200 16.60 6.65 -7.43
N LEU A 201 17.64 5.81 -7.36
CA LEU A 201 19.02 6.29 -7.28
C LEU A 201 19.50 6.87 -8.60
N PRO A 202 20.41 7.87 -8.57
CA PRO A 202 21.08 8.35 -9.78
C PRO A 202 21.72 7.21 -10.57
N GLY A 203 21.39 7.10 -11.86
CA GLY A 203 21.92 6.07 -12.76
C GLY A 203 21.11 4.77 -12.80
N TYR A 204 20.01 4.66 -12.05
CA TYR A 204 19.10 3.52 -12.06
C TYR A 204 17.71 3.93 -12.57
N ASN A 205 16.93 2.94 -13.00
CA ASN A 205 15.53 3.07 -13.37
C ASN A 205 14.80 1.75 -13.01
N PRO A 206 13.47 1.67 -13.13
CA PRO A 206 12.71 0.47 -12.75
C PRO A 206 13.18 -0.80 -13.46
N GLU A 207 13.55 -0.70 -14.75
CA GLU A 207 14.01 -1.85 -15.53
C GLU A 207 15.39 -2.32 -15.07
N THR A 208 16.36 -1.41 -14.93
CA THR A 208 17.72 -1.76 -14.52
C THR A 208 17.75 -2.30 -13.10
N ALA A 209 17.01 -1.69 -12.17
CA ALA A 209 16.95 -2.16 -10.78
C ALA A 209 16.28 -3.54 -10.67
N HIS A 210 15.29 -3.83 -11.52
CA HIS A 210 14.64 -5.14 -11.56
C HIS A 210 15.57 -6.25 -12.07
N GLN A 211 16.39 -5.94 -13.08
CA GLN A 211 17.34 -6.88 -13.67
C GLN A 211 18.53 -7.20 -12.76
N MET A 212 18.76 -6.43 -11.69
CA MET A 212 19.84 -6.69 -10.74
C MET A 212 19.67 -8.03 -10.04
N SER A 213 20.69 -8.88 -10.18
CA SER A 213 20.90 -10.06 -9.35
C SER A 213 21.08 -9.65 -7.88
N ASP A 214 20.85 -10.59 -6.97
CA ASP A 214 21.06 -10.32 -5.54
C ASP A 214 22.51 -9.95 -5.21
N ALA A 215 23.48 -10.50 -5.94
CA ALA A 215 24.89 -10.17 -5.78
C ALA A 215 25.19 -8.72 -6.19
N GLU A 216 24.55 -8.23 -7.26
CA GLU A 216 24.67 -6.83 -7.69
C GLU A 216 24.01 -5.87 -6.69
N VAL A 217 22.85 -6.24 -6.15
CA VAL A 217 22.19 -5.48 -5.08
C VAL A 217 23.09 -5.41 -3.85
N GLU A 218 23.62 -6.55 -3.39
CA GLU A 218 24.52 -6.58 -2.23
C GLU A 218 25.79 -5.76 -2.48
N MET A 219 26.36 -5.78 -3.68
CA MET A 219 27.51 -4.96 -4.04
C MET A 219 27.20 -3.46 -3.98
N LEU A 220 26.03 -3.05 -4.46
CA LEU A 220 25.56 -1.67 -4.36
C LEU A 220 25.39 -1.25 -2.90
N LEU A 221 24.70 -2.07 -2.10
CA LEU A 221 24.50 -1.81 -0.68
C LEU A 221 25.82 -1.75 0.09
N ASN A 222 26.80 -2.60 -0.24
CA ASN A 222 28.13 -2.52 0.37
C ASN A 222 28.84 -1.18 0.11
N LYS A 223 28.67 -0.59 -1.07
CA LYS A 223 29.27 0.73 -1.40
C LYS A 223 28.66 1.87 -0.57
N THR A 224 27.42 1.73 -0.12
CA THR A 224 26.70 2.76 0.63
C THR A 224 26.53 2.41 2.11
N ASN A 225 27.25 1.41 2.61
CA ASN A 225 27.07 0.86 3.96
C ASN A 225 25.63 0.43 4.27
N GLY A 226 24.87 0.04 3.25
CA GLY A 226 23.47 -0.34 3.34
C GLY A 226 22.51 0.85 3.39
N ILE A 227 22.98 2.08 3.23
CA ILE A 227 22.16 3.29 3.31
C ILE A 227 21.79 3.75 1.89
N LEU A 228 20.50 3.94 1.63
CA LEU A 228 19.98 4.53 0.40
C LEU A 228 19.39 5.91 0.73
N SER A 229 20.03 6.96 0.24
CA SER A 229 19.52 8.33 0.33
C SER A 229 18.79 8.68 -0.96
N LEU A 230 17.51 8.96 -0.86
CA LEU A 230 16.60 9.15 -1.99
C LEU A 230 16.06 10.57 -1.95
N GLU A 231 16.17 11.29 -3.07
CA GLU A 231 15.72 12.68 -3.19
C GLU A 231 14.82 12.83 -4.41
N ASN A 232 13.78 13.67 -4.28
CA ASN A 232 12.86 14.02 -5.36
C ASN A 232 12.33 12.81 -6.14
N MET A 233 11.89 11.80 -5.39
CA MET A 233 11.33 10.57 -5.95
C MET A 233 10.03 10.89 -6.69
N GLU A 234 9.81 10.21 -7.83
CA GLU A 234 8.48 10.10 -8.42
C GLU A 234 7.54 9.45 -7.41
N HIS A 235 6.50 10.19 -7.00
CA HIS A 235 5.69 9.77 -5.86
C HIS A 235 4.29 10.39 -5.87
N ALA A 236 3.26 9.54 -5.87
CA ALA A 236 1.88 9.91 -6.18
C ALA A 236 1.19 10.78 -5.12
N ASP A 237 1.86 11.10 -3.99
CA ASP A 237 1.42 12.17 -3.09
C ASP A 237 1.19 13.47 -3.87
N ASP A 238 1.98 13.71 -4.92
CA ASP A 238 1.88 14.89 -5.78
C ASP A 238 0.53 15.00 -6.50
N ILE A 239 0.17 13.99 -7.28
CA ILE A 239 -1.08 13.94 -8.05
C ILE A 239 -2.29 13.78 -7.13
N MET A 240 -2.17 13.08 -6.00
CA MET A 240 -3.28 12.95 -5.05
C MET A 240 -3.67 14.29 -4.43
N LEU A 241 -2.68 15.10 -4.02
CA LEU A 241 -2.94 16.43 -3.46
C LEU A 241 -3.43 17.41 -4.53
N GLU A 242 -2.97 17.26 -5.78
CA GLU A 242 -3.47 18.03 -6.92
C GLU A 242 -4.94 17.72 -7.23
N LEU A 243 -5.30 16.43 -7.32
CA LEU A 243 -6.67 15.98 -7.57
C LEU A 243 -7.63 16.41 -6.45
N ALA A 244 -7.15 16.44 -5.20
CA ALA A 244 -7.91 16.96 -4.06
C ALA A 244 -8.03 18.50 -4.02
N GLY A 245 -7.44 19.21 -5.00
CA GLY A 245 -7.52 20.67 -5.11
C GLY A 245 -6.67 21.44 -4.09
N ILE A 246 -5.65 20.80 -3.52
CA ILE A 246 -4.83 21.37 -2.43
C ILE A 246 -3.67 22.20 -2.97
N CYS A 247 -2.89 21.66 -3.91
CA CYS A 247 -1.75 22.33 -4.52
C CYS A 247 -1.36 21.67 -5.85
N GLY A 248 -0.66 22.41 -6.72
CA GLY A 248 -0.05 21.83 -7.92
C GLY A 248 1.02 20.78 -7.57
N ARG A 249 1.14 19.75 -8.42
CA ARG A 249 2.08 18.63 -8.19
C ARG A 249 3.54 19.07 -8.05
N ASP A 250 3.93 20.17 -8.68
CA ASP A 250 5.26 20.78 -8.60
C ASP A 250 5.62 21.32 -7.20
N ARG A 251 4.64 21.47 -6.31
CA ARG A 251 4.83 21.92 -4.91
C ARG A 251 5.02 20.75 -3.94
N VAL A 252 4.95 19.51 -4.42
CA VAL A 252 5.10 18.30 -3.61
C VAL A 252 6.46 17.68 -3.86
N SER A 253 7.19 17.35 -2.79
CA SER A 253 8.50 16.69 -2.86
C SER A 253 8.58 15.55 -1.87
N VAL A 254 9.09 14.41 -2.33
CA VAL A 254 9.25 13.19 -1.53
C VAL A 254 10.68 12.70 -1.61
N GLY A 255 11.26 12.38 -0.46
CA GLY A 255 12.57 11.76 -0.34
C GLY A 255 12.69 11.07 1.01
N GLY A 256 13.82 10.42 1.26
CA GLY A 256 14.02 9.70 2.50
C GLY A 256 15.34 8.94 2.58
N VAL A 257 15.49 8.22 3.69
CA VAL A 257 16.65 7.36 3.95
C VAL A 257 16.16 5.96 4.30
N VAL A 258 16.68 4.97 3.58
CA VAL A 258 16.49 3.54 3.87
C VAL A 258 17.80 2.97 4.39
N ASP A 259 17.80 2.48 5.62
CA ASP A 259 18.90 1.70 6.20
C ASP A 259 18.56 0.21 6.11
N THR A 260 19.29 -0.49 5.25
CA THR A 260 19.09 -1.92 4.95
C THR A 260 19.74 -2.87 5.95
N ARG A 261 20.46 -2.34 6.95
CA ARG A 261 21.26 -3.11 7.90
C ARG A 261 20.90 -2.82 9.36
N ASN A 262 19.99 -1.89 9.60
CA ASN A 262 19.54 -1.51 10.93
C ASN A 262 18.00 -1.52 11.00
N PRO A 263 17.39 -2.28 11.93
CA PRO A 263 15.94 -2.25 12.11
C PRO A 263 15.43 -0.90 12.65
N LYS A 264 16.29 -0.09 13.27
CA LYS A 264 15.91 1.24 13.74
C LYS A 264 15.81 2.20 12.56
N LYS A 265 14.77 3.03 12.53
CA LYS A 265 14.66 4.08 11.50
C LYS A 265 15.88 5.01 11.54
N PRO A 266 16.47 5.35 10.39
CA PRO A 266 17.61 6.27 10.32
C PRO A 266 17.22 7.72 10.61
N LEU A 267 15.93 8.05 10.46
CA LEU A 267 15.34 9.35 10.78
C LEU A 267 13.83 9.23 11.05
N SER A 268 13.25 10.21 11.75
CA SER A 268 11.81 10.26 11.99
C SER A 268 11.06 10.67 10.73
N THR A 269 10.19 9.78 10.26
CA THR A 269 9.35 10.03 9.08
C THR A 269 8.38 11.18 9.36
N ASN A 270 8.31 12.17 8.47
CA ASN A 270 7.43 13.32 8.64
C ASN A 270 6.95 13.90 7.31
N VAL A 271 5.87 14.69 7.40
CA VAL A 271 5.42 15.60 6.34
C VAL A 271 5.35 17.02 6.89
N LYS A 272 5.85 17.98 6.12
CA LYS A 272 5.78 19.42 6.40
C LYS A 272 4.92 20.09 5.34
N VAL A 273 3.87 20.78 5.77
CA VAL A 273 2.99 21.56 4.91
C VAL A 273 3.20 23.03 5.21
N THR A 274 3.74 23.76 4.23
CA THR A 274 4.01 25.19 4.35
C THR A 274 3.04 25.95 3.47
N GLY A 275 2.41 26.98 4.03
CA GLY A 275 1.47 27.81 3.29
C GLY A 275 1.35 29.21 3.86
N ARG A 276 0.45 29.99 3.27
CA ARG A 276 0.07 31.33 3.68
C ARG A 276 -1.33 31.33 4.27
N THR A 277 -1.51 31.86 5.47
CA THR A 277 -2.83 31.98 6.11
C THR A 277 -3.65 33.10 5.48
N PHE A 278 -4.94 33.19 5.85
CA PHE A 278 -5.81 34.30 5.45
C PHE A 278 -5.30 35.68 5.94
N GLU A 279 -4.45 35.71 6.96
CA GLU A 279 -3.80 36.92 7.49
C GLU A 279 -2.48 37.28 6.77
N GLY A 280 -2.15 36.56 5.69
CA GLY A 280 -0.93 36.75 4.92
C GLY A 280 0.35 36.19 5.58
N LYS A 281 0.24 35.47 6.70
CA LYS A 281 1.38 34.90 7.43
C LYS A 281 1.83 33.59 6.79
N ILE A 282 3.14 33.41 6.64
CA ILE A 282 3.72 32.15 6.19
C ILE A 282 4.03 31.29 7.42
N SER A 283 3.56 30.05 7.43
CA SER A 283 3.78 29.11 8.54
C SER A 283 3.83 27.67 8.02
N THR A 284 4.31 26.75 8.86
CA THR A 284 4.49 25.33 8.53
C THR A 284 3.90 24.43 9.62
N HIS A 285 2.96 23.58 9.23
CA HIS A 285 2.53 22.43 10.04
C HIS A 285 3.46 21.24 9.80
N THR A 286 3.73 20.46 10.83
CA THR A 286 4.54 19.22 10.75
C THR A 286 3.80 18.07 11.39
N PHE A 287 3.67 16.96 10.68
CA PHE A 287 3.17 15.69 11.21
C PHE A 287 4.30 14.66 11.17
N THR A 288 4.63 14.09 12.33
CA THR A 288 5.78 13.18 12.50
C THR A 288 5.30 11.83 13.03
N LEU A 289 5.76 10.74 12.39
CA LEU A 289 5.51 9.38 12.84
C LEU A 289 6.52 8.98 13.91
N GLY A 290 6.07 8.23 14.91
CA GLY A 290 6.98 7.67 15.93
C GLY A 290 8.00 6.71 15.32
N ASP A 291 9.22 6.69 15.85
CA ASP A 291 10.31 5.88 15.29
C ASP A 291 10.06 4.37 15.41
N GLU A 292 9.36 3.96 16.47
CA GLU A 292 8.97 2.56 16.72
C GLU A 292 7.81 2.06 15.84
N THR A 293 7.16 2.96 15.08
CA THR A 293 6.13 2.53 14.11
C THR A 293 6.80 2.04 12.83
N SER A 294 6.83 0.73 12.61
CA SER A 294 7.51 0.16 11.44
C SER A 294 6.88 0.59 10.10
N MET A 295 7.61 0.41 9.00
CA MET A 295 7.05 0.59 7.64
C MET A 295 5.77 -0.23 7.47
N ALA A 296 5.81 -1.51 7.86
CA ALA A 296 4.65 -2.40 7.73
C ALA A 296 3.42 -1.90 8.50
N ALA A 297 3.59 -1.39 9.72
CA ALA A 297 2.49 -0.81 10.49
C ALA A 297 1.91 0.44 9.81
N ASN A 298 2.78 1.33 9.35
CA ASN A 298 2.40 2.58 8.70
C ASN A 298 1.83 2.39 7.28
N VAL A 299 2.05 1.23 6.63
CA VAL A 299 1.45 0.91 5.33
C VAL A 299 0.14 0.14 5.51
N CYS A 300 0.19 -1.02 6.17
CA CYS A 300 -0.96 -1.92 6.23
C CYS A 300 -2.07 -1.39 7.16
N GLY A 301 -1.72 -0.66 8.23
CA GLY A 301 -2.70 -0.06 9.12
C GLY A 301 -3.64 0.89 8.38
N PRO A 302 -3.11 1.93 7.70
CA PRO A 302 -3.88 2.79 6.83
C PRO A 302 -4.61 2.03 5.71
N ALA A 303 -3.96 1.08 5.04
CA ALA A 303 -4.60 0.33 3.95
C ALA A 303 -5.91 -0.35 4.40
N PHE A 304 -5.92 -1.00 5.57
CA PHE A 304 -7.16 -1.58 6.10
C PHE A 304 -8.16 -0.53 6.60
N GLY A 305 -7.68 0.61 7.09
CA GLY A 305 -8.56 1.74 7.43
C GLY A 305 -9.28 2.32 6.22
N TYR A 306 -8.56 2.44 5.10
CA TYR A 306 -9.13 2.82 3.80
C TYR A 306 -10.01 1.73 3.21
N LEU A 307 -9.69 0.45 3.40
CA LEU A 307 -10.56 -0.64 2.99
C LEU A 307 -11.91 -0.56 3.72
N LYS A 308 -11.88 -0.34 5.05
CA LYS A 308 -13.11 -0.17 5.84
C LYS A 308 -13.93 1.04 5.37
N ALA A 309 -13.27 2.17 5.09
CA ALA A 309 -13.91 3.35 4.53
C ALA A 309 -14.52 3.08 3.15
N GLY A 310 -13.77 2.40 2.27
CA GLY A 310 -14.23 1.96 0.95
C GLY A 310 -15.44 1.04 1.04
N VAL A 311 -15.49 0.11 2.01
CA VAL A 311 -16.66 -0.78 2.20
C VAL A 311 -17.89 0.04 2.61
N SER A 312 -17.71 1.05 3.46
CA SER A 312 -18.77 1.97 3.85
C SER A 312 -19.32 2.76 2.65
N LEU A 313 -18.44 3.25 1.76
CA LEU A 313 -18.82 3.92 0.50
C LEU A 313 -19.55 2.96 -0.44
N HIS A 314 -18.97 1.78 -0.66
CA HIS A 314 -19.50 0.75 -1.54
C HIS A 314 -20.93 0.32 -1.17
N ARG A 315 -21.18 0.09 0.13
CA ARG A 315 -22.51 -0.27 0.66
C ARG A 315 -23.56 0.81 0.46
N ARG A 316 -23.14 2.07 0.26
CA ARG A 316 -24.01 3.21 -0.07
C ARG A 316 -24.19 3.42 -1.58
N GLY A 317 -23.64 2.53 -2.41
CA GLY A 317 -23.70 2.65 -3.86
C GLY A 317 -22.69 3.64 -4.45
N ILE A 318 -21.63 3.97 -3.70
CA ILE A 318 -20.58 4.88 -4.17
C ILE A 318 -19.41 4.04 -4.68
N TYR A 319 -19.23 4.03 -5.99
CA TYR A 319 -18.21 3.26 -6.71
C TYR A 319 -17.18 4.20 -7.34
N GLY A 320 -16.26 3.66 -8.13
CA GLY A 320 -15.19 4.41 -8.79
C GLY A 320 -13.92 4.45 -7.97
N LEU A 321 -13.10 5.47 -8.21
CA LEU A 321 -11.75 5.59 -7.68
C LEU A 321 -11.64 6.74 -6.67
N TRP A 322 -10.96 6.48 -5.57
CA TRP A 322 -10.72 7.44 -4.50
C TRP A 322 -9.26 7.36 -4.03
N THR A 323 -8.67 8.49 -3.69
CA THR A 323 -7.33 8.56 -3.11
C THR A 323 -7.38 8.75 -1.60
N ALA A 324 -6.25 8.52 -0.92
CA ALA A 324 -6.11 8.83 0.50
C ALA A 324 -6.20 10.34 0.84
N ALA A 325 -6.12 11.25 -0.15
CA ALA A 325 -6.28 12.68 0.11
C ALA A 325 -7.76 13.08 0.26
N GLU A 326 -8.69 12.27 -0.22
CA GLU A 326 -10.11 12.63 -0.33
C GLU A 326 -10.99 12.00 0.76
N ILE A 327 -10.58 10.83 1.28
CA ILE A 327 -11.41 10.03 2.18
C ILE A 327 -10.77 9.93 3.56
N MET A 328 -11.56 10.13 4.61
CA MET A 328 -11.12 9.84 5.97
C MET A 328 -11.10 8.32 6.21
N PRO A 329 -9.94 7.71 6.56
CA PRO A 329 -9.87 6.27 6.85
C PRO A 329 -10.64 5.95 8.14
N GLN A 330 -11.22 4.75 8.22
CA GLN A 330 -11.96 4.32 9.39
C GLN A 330 -11.11 3.38 10.25
N PHE A 331 -10.99 3.65 11.54
CA PHE A 331 -10.25 2.77 12.44
C PHE A 331 -10.87 1.36 12.47
N VAL A 332 -10.07 0.33 12.20
CA VAL A 332 -10.46 -1.08 12.27
C VAL A 332 -10.16 -1.61 13.66
N ARG A 333 -11.21 -2.07 14.35
CA ARG A 333 -11.11 -2.64 15.71
C ARG A 333 -10.74 -4.12 15.66
#